data_AF-A0A529TMR0-F1
#
_entry.id   AF-A0A529TMR0-F1
#
_cell.length_a   1.000
_cell.length_b   1.000
_cell.length_c   1.000
_cell.angle_alpha   90.00
_cell.angle_beta   90.00
_cell.angle_gamma   90.00
#
_symmetry.space_group_name_H-M   'P 1'
#
loop_
_entity.id
_entity.type
_entity.pdbx_description
1 polymer ?
#
loop_
_entity_poly.entity_id
_entity_poly.type
_entity_poly.pdbx_seq_one_letter_code
_entity_poly.pdbx_strand_id
1 'polypeptide(L)'
;VDIGSWVLPLVALALVAPRAGIGSRFVHYVVASNWASAIIAWLMLPSALLRLFLPSTSEISSLVSLFLFALSALLTWRMTNASIGKGAAVGTAVFIGMFIASLLVLFGLQALLGIDIPGDTGT
;
A
#
# COMPACT_ATOMS: atom_id res chain seq x y z
N VAL A 1 6.68 -13.27 -1.23
CA VAL A 1 6.93 -11.92 -0.69
C VAL A 1 5.62 -11.16 -0.56
N ASP A 2 4.84 -11.03 -1.64
CA ASP A 2 3.63 -10.19 -1.72
C ASP A 2 2.60 -10.45 -0.62
N ILE A 3 2.26 -11.73 -0.35
CA ILE A 3 1.33 -12.08 0.74
C ILE A 3 1.88 -11.61 2.09
N GLY A 4 3.18 -11.74 2.32
CA GLY A 4 3.82 -11.31 3.56
C GLY A 4 3.76 -9.80 3.75
N SER A 5 4.14 -9.03 2.73
CA SER A 5 4.05 -7.56 2.74
C SER A 5 2.61 -7.03 2.83
N TRP A 6 1.62 -7.87 2.51
CA TRP A 6 0.20 -7.55 2.68
C TRP A 6 -0.33 -7.90 4.08
N VAL A 7 -0.03 -9.09 4.59
CA VAL A 7 -0.64 -9.62 5.82
C VAL A 7 0.14 -9.25 7.08
N LEU A 8 1.46 -9.28 7.06
CA LEU A 8 2.27 -9.06 8.27
C LEU A 8 2.12 -7.65 8.87
N PRO A 9 2.02 -6.56 8.09
CA PRO A 9 1.72 -5.24 8.64
C PRO A 9 0.37 -5.22 9.40
N LEU A 10 -0.64 -5.93 8.90
CA LEU A 10 -1.94 -6.04 9.58
C LEU A 10 -1.84 -6.84 10.88
N VAL A 11 -1.04 -7.91 10.90
CA VAL A 11 -0.75 -8.67 12.12
C VAL A 11 -0.04 -7.77 13.15
N ALA A 12 0.98 -7.02 12.74
CA ALA A 12 1.66 -6.08 13.61
C ALA A 12 0.71 -5.01 14.17
N LEU A 13 -0.16 -4.45 13.31
CA LEU A 13 -1.20 -3.51 13.74
C LEU A 13 -2.16 -4.17 14.72
N ALA A 14 -2.59 -5.41 14.51
CA ALA A 14 -3.48 -6.13 15.43
C ALA A 14 -2.91 -6.24 16.84
N LEU A 15 -1.60 -6.47 16.97
CA LEU A 15 -0.90 -6.59 18.26
C LEU A 15 -0.82 -5.25 19.02
N VAL A 16 -0.74 -4.13 18.29
CA VAL A 16 -0.57 -2.78 18.85
C VAL A 16 -1.92 -2.05 19.03
N ALA A 17 -2.91 -2.36 18.18
CA ALA A 17 -4.19 -1.67 18.10
C ALA A 17 -4.96 -1.55 19.44
N PRO A 18 -5.03 -2.59 20.31
CA PRO A 18 -5.66 -2.46 21.62
C PRO A 18 -4.96 -1.42 22.51
N ARG A 19 -3.62 -1.44 22.54
CA ARG A 19 -2.80 -0.51 23.33
C ARG A 19 -2.86 0.92 22.81
N ALA A 20 -3.04 1.08 21.50
CA ALA A 20 -3.20 2.37 20.84
C ALA A 20 -4.65 2.91 20.88
N GLY A 21 -5.60 2.23 21.54
CA GLY A 21 -6.99 2.69 21.67
C GLY A 21 -7.82 2.59 20.38
N ILE A 22 -7.35 1.84 19.37
CA ILE A 22 -8.03 1.62 18.09
C ILE A 22 -8.51 0.16 17.90
N GLY A 23 -8.37 -0.69 18.91
CA GLY A 23 -8.70 -2.12 18.84
C GLY A 23 -10.12 -2.42 18.33
N SER A 24 -11.14 -1.67 18.78
CA SER A 24 -12.53 -1.85 18.33
C SER A 24 -12.77 -1.49 16.86
N ARG A 25 -11.83 -0.79 16.23
CA ARG A 25 -11.88 -0.35 14.83
C ARG A 25 -10.98 -1.17 13.92
N PHE A 26 -10.14 -2.05 14.47
CA PHE A 26 -9.20 -2.86 13.69
C PHE A 26 -9.91 -3.67 12.59
N VAL A 27 -10.98 -4.41 12.94
CA VAL A 27 -11.73 -5.22 11.96
C VAL A 27 -12.35 -4.34 10.88
N HIS A 28 -12.91 -3.17 11.25
CA HIS A 28 -13.47 -2.22 10.27
C HIS A 28 -12.41 -1.73 9.30
N TYR A 29 -11.21 -1.42 9.80
CA TYR A 29 -10.06 -1.05 8.96
C TYR A 29 -9.63 -2.18 8.04
N VAL A 30 -9.49 -3.41 8.53
CA VAL A 30 -9.08 -4.58 7.73
C VAL A 30 -10.08 -4.88 6.60
N VAL A 31 -11.38 -4.87 6.92
CA VAL A 31 -12.42 -5.11 5.91
C VAL A 31 -12.41 -3.98 4.88
N ALA A 32 -12.41 -2.73 5.33
CA ALA A 32 -12.39 -1.57 4.43
C ALA A 32 -11.14 -1.54 3.55
N SER A 33 -9.95 -1.85 4.11
CA SER A 33 -8.70 -1.87 3.37
C SER A 33 -8.68 -2.98 2.32
N ASN A 34 -9.16 -4.18 2.66
CA ASN A 34 -9.27 -5.28 1.70
C ASN A 34 -10.17 -4.93 0.50
N TRP A 35 -11.37 -4.39 0.76
CA TRP A 35 -12.28 -3.98 -0.32
C TRP A 35 -11.74 -2.80 -1.12
N ALA A 36 -11.10 -1.83 -0.46
CA ALA A 36 -10.47 -0.70 -1.14
C ALA A 36 -9.32 -1.15 -2.04
N SER A 37 -8.50 -2.12 -1.61
CA SER A 37 -7.39 -2.66 -2.41
C SER A 37 -7.86 -3.23 -3.74
N ALA A 38 -9.02 -3.91 -3.78
CA ALA A 38 -9.60 -4.39 -5.03
C ALA A 38 -9.89 -3.25 -6.01
N ILE A 39 -10.52 -2.16 -5.54
CA ILE A 39 -10.82 -0.98 -6.37
C ILE A 39 -9.54 -0.26 -6.81
N ILE A 40 -8.58 -0.11 -5.90
CA ILE A 40 -7.28 0.52 -6.18
C ILE A 40 -6.49 -0.26 -7.24
N ALA A 41 -6.55 -1.59 -7.22
CA ALA A 41 -5.92 -2.40 -8.26
C ALA A 41 -6.49 -2.08 -9.65
N TRP A 42 -7.81 -1.93 -9.76
CA TRP A 42 -8.46 -1.52 -11.02
C TRP A 42 -8.23 -0.06 -11.38
N LEU A 43 -7.97 0.83 -10.40
CA LEU A 43 -7.60 2.22 -10.66
C LEU A 43 -6.33 2.35 -11.51
N MET A 44 -5.43 1.36 -11.46
CA MET A 44 -4.19 1.35 -12.25
C MET A 44 -4.39 0.87 -13.70
N LEU A 45 -5.56 0.31 -14.03
CA LEU A 45 -5.84 -0.21 -15.38
C LEU A 45 -5.57 0.82 -16.50
N PRO A 46 -5.96 2.11 -16.39
CA PRO A 46 -5.69 3.09 -17.45
C PRO A 46 -4.20 3.23 -17.75
N SER A 47 -3.35 3.25 -16.72
CA SER A 47 -1.88 3.28 -16.92
C SER A 47 -1.37 2.01 -17.61
N ALA A 48 -1.86 0.84 -17.19
CA ALA A 48 -1.50 -0.43 -17.81
C ALA A 48 -1.90 -0.50 -19.28
N LEU A 49 -3.09 0.00 -19.64
CA LEU A 49 -3.57 0.05 -21.02
C LEU A 49 -2.74 1.01 -21.88
N LEU A 50 -2.38 2.19 -21.36
CA LEU A 50 -1.53 3.15 -22.09
C LEU A 50 -0.19 2.53 -22.48
N ARG A 51 0.41 1.71 -21.61
CA ARG A 51 1.68 1.01 -21.87
C ARG A 51 1.60 -0.02 -23.01
N LEU A 52 0.41 -0.46 -23.42
CA LEU A 52 0.25 -1.35 -24.57
C LEU A 52 0.40 -0.61 -25.91
N PHE A 53 0.11 0.69 -25.92
CA PHE A 53 0.07 1.50 -27.14
C PHE A 53 1.22 2.50 -27.23
N LEU A 54 1.84 2.85 -26.10
CA LEU A 54 2.92 3.81 -26.02
C LEU A 54 4.28 3.11 -25.83
N PRO A 55 5.38 3.69 -26.32
CA PRO A 55 6.73 3.20 -26.04
C PRO A 55 7.01 3.12 -24.54
N SER A 56 7.88 2.19 -24.14
CA SER A 56 8.29 2.02 -22.73
C SER A 56 8.96 3.26 -22.13
N THR A 57 9.53 4.13 -22.98
CA THR A 57 10.14 5.41 -22.61
C THR A 57 9.15 6.59 -22.57
N SER A 58 7.86 6.35 -22.79
CA SER A 58 6.85 7.41 -22.82
C SER A 58 6.66 8.06 -21.45
N GLU A 59 6.94 9.35 -21.36
CA GLU A 59 6.71 10.16 -20.16
C GLU A 59 5.23 10.26 -19.79
N ILE A 60 4.33 10.20 -20.78
CA ILE A 60 2.88 10.26 -20.56
C ILE A 60 2.43 9.08 -19.70
N SER A 61 2.83 7.85 -20.06
CA SER A 61 2.52 6.65 -19.26
C SER A 61 3.07 6.74 -17.83
N SER A 62 4.26 7.32 -17.67
CA SER A 62 4.88 7.54 -16.37
C SER A 62 4.13 8.57 -15.52
N LEU A 63 3.74 9.70 -16.10
CA LEU A 63 2.97 10.74 -15.42
C LEU A 63 1.59 10.23 -15.00
N VAL A 64 0.90 9.48 -15.87
CA VAL A 64 -0.39 8.85 -15.54
C VAL A 64 -0.22 7.84 -14.41
N SER A 65 0.84 7.03 -14.43
CA SER A 65 1.15 6.10 -13.33
C SER A 65 1.35 6.84 -12.00
N LEU A 66 2.16 7.90 -12.02
CA LEU A 66 2.46 8.70 -10.83
C LEU A 66 1.21 9.39 -10.27
N PHE A 67 0.38 9.96 -11.16
CA PHE A 67 -0.88 10.59 -10.77
C PHE A 67 -1.84 9.58 -10.13
N LEU A 68 -2.06 8.43 -10.78
CA LEU A 68 -2.94 7.39 -10.24
C LEU A 68 -2.39 6.80 -8.93
N PHE A 69 -1.06 6.73 -8.80
CA PHE A 69 -0.41 6.31 -7.55
C PHE A 69 -0.70 7.32 -6.43
N ALA A 70 -0.47 8.61 -6.67
CA ALA A 70 -0.78 9.66 -5.70
C ALA A 70 -2.28 9.67 -5.32
N LEU A 71 -3.16 9.48 -6.31
CA LEU A 71 -4.60 9.38 -6.08
C LEU A 71 -4.94 8.15 -5.21
N SER A 72 -4.36 6.99 -5.50
CA SER A 72 -4.56 5.78 -4.68
C SER A 72 -4.09 5.97 -3.24
N ALA A 73 -2.94 6.62 -3.02
CA ALA A 73 -2.42 6.92 -1.70
C ALA A 73 -3.36 7.86 -0.94
N LEU A 74 -3.85 8.92 -1.60
CA LEU A 74 -4.81 9.87 -1.01
C LEU A 74 -6.13 9.18 -0.63
N LEU A 75 -6.68 8.34 -1.52
CA LEU A 75 -7.91 7.60 -1.26
C LEU A 75 -7.73 6.57 -0.14
N THR A 76 -6.57 5.92 -0.06
CA THR A 76 -6.23 4.97 1.02
C THR A 76 -6.13 5.71 2.36
N TRP A 77 -5.51 6.88 2.39
CA TRP A 77 -5.47 7.72 3.59
C TRP A 77 -6.87 8.17 4.02
N ARG A 78 -7.71 8.61 3.08
CA ARG A 78 -9.12 8.97 3.34
C ARG A 78 -9.90 7.79 3.93
N MET A 79 -9.79 6.61 3.32
CA MET A 79 -10.41 5.38 3.81
C MET A 79 -9.93 5.04 5.23
N THR A 80 -8.62 5.09 5.48
CA THR A 80 -8.02 4.83 6.79
C THR A 80 -8.58 5.78 7.85
N ASN A 81 -8.65 7.07 7.54
CA ASN A 81 -9.19 8.06 8.48
C ASN A 81 -10.68 7.80 8.79
N ALA A 82 -11.47 7.43 7.77
CA ALA A 82 -12.88 7.09 7.93
C ALA A 82 -13.10 5.81 8.74
N SER A 83 -12.32 4.75 8.49
CA SER A 83 -12.46 3.45 9.17
C SER A 83 -11.97 3.50 10.62
N ILE A 84 -10.92 4.27 10.90
CA ILE A 84 -10.37 4.42 12.25
C ILE A 84 -11.26 5.35 13.09
N GLY A 85 -11.75 6.46 12.54
CA GLY A 85 -12.73 7.32 13.21
C GLY A 85 -12.25 7.95 14.52
N LYS A 86 -10.93 8.16 14.68
CA LYS A 86 -10.29 8.76 15.88
C LYS A 86 -9.60 10.11 15.59
N GLY A 87 -9.94 10.73 14.46
CA GLY A 87 -9.38 12.01 14.03
C GLY A 87 -8.17 11.86 13.10
N ALA A 88 -7.86 12.95 12.39
CA ALA A 88 -6.89 12.97 11.30
C ALA A 88 -5.48 12.57 11.73
N ALA A 89 -5.03 12.97 12.93
CA ALA A 89 -3.71 12.62 13.43
C ALA A 89 -3.53 11.10 13.57
N VAL A 90 -4.50 10.41 14.20
CA VAL A 90 -4.45 8.95 14.39
C VAL A 90 -4.59 8.23 13.04
N GLY A 91 -5.51 8.68 12.18
CA GLY A 91 -5.67 8.11 10.84
C GLY A 91 -4.39 8.21 10.00
N THR A 92 -3.71 9.37 10.05
CA THR A 92 -2.42 9.58 9.38
C THR A 92 -1.33 8.68 9.96
N ALA A 93 -1.24 8.57 11.29
CA ALA A 93 -0.26 7.69 11.94
C ALA A 93 -0.44 6.21 11.53
N VAL A 94 -1.68 5.73 11.48
CA VAL A 94 -1.99 4.37 11.01
C VAL A 94 -1.63 4.23 9.52
N PHE A 95 -2.02 5.18 8.67
CA PHE A 95 -1.72 5.14 7.24
C PHE A 95 -0.20 5.10 6.97
N ILE A 96 0.55 6.04 7.55
CA ILE A 96 2.01 6.10 7.38
C ILE A 96 2.67 4.86 8.00
N GLY A 97 2.26 4.46 9.21
CA GLY A 97 2.81 3.28 9.88
C GLY A 97 2.62 2.01 9.06
N MET A 98 1.43 1.81 8.48
CA MET A 98 1.13 0.68 7.60
C MET A 98 1.93 0.75 6.30
N PHE A 99 2.05 1.93 5.69
CA PHE A 99 2.84 2.12 4.47
C PHE A 99 4.31 1.75 4.70
N ILE A 100 4.93 2.30 5.75
CA ILE A 100 6.33 2.01 6.11
C ILE A 100 6.51 0.54 6.51
N ALA A 101 5.62 -0.03 7.34
CA ALA A 101 5.68 -1.44 7.70
C ALA A 101 5.60 -2.36 6.48
N SER A 102 4.76 -2.03 5.49
CA SER A 102 4.65 -2.79 4.25
C SER A 102 5.94 -2.75 3.45
N LEU A 103 6.61 -1.58 3.35
CA LEU A 103 7.91 -1.44 2.69
C LEU A 103 9.00 -2.24 3.42
N LEU A 104 9.08 -2.13 4.75
CA LEU A 104 10.05 -2.88 5.55
C LEU A 104 9.88 -4.38 5.38
N VAL A 105 8.63 -4.87 5.38
CA VAL A 105 8.35 -6.30 5.17
C VAL A 105 8.66 -6.71 3.73
N LEU A 106 8.30 -5.91 2.73
CA LEU A 106 8.59 -6.19 1.32
C LEU A 106 10.10 -6.38 1.11
N PHE A 107 10.90 -5.36 1.44
CA PHE A 107 12.34 -5.40 1.25
C PHE A 107 13.02 -6.42 2.16
N GLY A 108 12.57 -6.54 3.41
CA GLY A 108 13.10 -7.53 4.34
C GLY A 108 12.88 -8.96 3.87
N LEU A 109 11.70 -9.28 3.33
CA LEU A 109 11.41 -10.61 2.78
C LEU A 109 12.13 -10.86 1.45
N GLN A 110 12.29 -9.84 0.60
CA GLN A 110 13.11 -9.97 -0.62
C GLN A 110 14.56 -10.32 -0.27
N ALA A 111 15.16 -9.58 0.67
CA ALA A 111 16.52 -9.82 1.13
C ALA A 111 16.67 -11.21 1.79
N LEU A 112 15.74 -11.59 2.67
CA LEU A 112 15.78 -12.88 3.37
C LEU A 112 15.67 -14.08 2.42
N LEU A 113 14.92 -13.94 1.33
CA LEU A 113 14.68 -15.00 0.36
C LEU A 113 15.63 -14.95 -0.84
N GLY A 114 16.55 -13.98 -0.90
CA GLY A 114 17.47 -13.80 -2.02
C GLY A 114 16.76 -13.45 -3.33
N ILE A 115 15.71 -12.63 -3.27
CA ILE A 115 14.99 -12.17 -4.47
C ILE A 115 15.58 -10.82 -4.88
N ASP A 116 16.44 -10.86 -5.89
CA ASP A 116 17.11 -9.68 -6.43
C ASP A 116 16.14 -8.74 -7.17
N ILE A 117 16.42 -7.45 -7.08
CA ILE A 117 15.75 -6.44 -7.89
C ILE A 117 16.41 -6.47 -9.28
N PRO A 118 15.67 -6.69 -10.38
CA PRO A 118 16.25 -6.69 -11.72
C PRO A 118 17.00 -5.37 -11.99
N GLY A 119 18.34 -5.45 -12.06
CA GLY A 119 19.23 -4.29 -12.16
C GLY A 119 20.57 -4.48 -11.45
N ASP A 120 20.64 -5.35 -10.44
CA ASP A 120 21.90 -5.79 -9.83
C ASP A 120 22.55 -6.90 -10.66
N THR A 121 22.99 -6.58 -11.89
CA THR A 121 24.14 -7.30 -12.46
C THR A 121 25.38 -6.64 -11.91
N GLY A 122 25.87 -7.15 -10.78
CA GLY A 122 27.22 -6.87 -10.31
C GLY A 122 28.24 -7.47 -11.26
N THR A 123 28.51 -6.77 -12.36
CA THR A 123 29.72 -6.88 -13.20
C THR A 123 30.06 -5.51 -13.77
#